data_AF-A0A8B3EBE2-F1
#
_entry.id   AF-A0A8B3EBE2-F1
#
_cell.length_a   1.000
_cell.length_b   1.000
_cell.length_c   1.000
_cell.angle_alpha   90.00
_cell.angle_beta   90.00
_cell.angle_gamma   90.00
#
_symmetry.space_group_name_H-M   'P 1'
#
loop_
_entity.id
_entity.type
_entity.pdbx_description
1 polymer ?
#
loop_
_entity_poly.entity_id
_entity_poly.type
_entity_poly.pdbx_seq_one_letter_code
_entity_poly.pdbx_strand_id
1 'polypeptide(L)'
;MKKRGEYYITQFFYLNLQTLIFIGKMKQLKFLMVALTLLMGISFTSCLNSDDGEYDDIYGMVLVNNYMGLLSFEDAAGNTYQPTPASVTQFEANSSLKISDSRMGIILGKSIEPETNEKSKTTNFTLKNFQPISFANAVVSMTAESLVVDAPETAPVITLKLENGSVQPFLYNKDILVTPIAWRLQNDNDKFKMHKFALACVLDEIEAGATDLVFYLRHDKGADDKTDVYYSNWYGYDIKNALERFKEKAGNLPTKLVIKSHESGNNSNTEIPENYTEYTVEYKIASTNQ
;
A
#
# COMPACT_ATOMS: atom_id res chain seq x y z
N MET A 1 40.23 -28.11 -10.92
CA MET A 1 39.65 -26.75 -10.91
C MET A 1 38.15 -26.87 -11.08
N LYS A 2 37.39 -26.82 -9.99
CA LYS A 2 35.91 -26.95 -9.97
C LYS A 2 35.30 -25.58 -9.64
N LYS A 3 34.23 -25.25 -10.35
CA LYS A 3 33.54 -23.94 -10.39
C LYS A 3 33.08 -23.50 -9.00
N ARG A 4 33.41 -22.26 -8.65
CA ARG A 4 33.18 -21.61 -7.35
C ARG A 4 31.85 -20.81 -7.33
N GLY A 5 30.82 -21.29 -8.02
CA GLY A 5 29.57 -20.53 -8.29
C GLY A 5 28.27 -21.15 -7.77
N GLU A 6 28.29 -22.36 -7.20
CA GLU A 6 27.05 -23.08 -6.83
C GLU A 6 26.78 -23.14 -5.32
N TYR A 7 27.60 -22.48 -4.49
CA TYR A 7 27.51 -22.58 -3.02
C TYR A 7 26.72 -21.45 -2.33
N TYR A 8 26.32 -20.39 -3.04
CA TYR A 8 25.59 -19.26 -2.44
C TYR A 8 24.06 -19.34 -2.58
N ILE A 9 23.56 -20.11 -3.55
CA ILE A 9 22.11 -20.28 -3.75
C ILE A 9 21.55 -21.31 -2.76
N THR A 10 22.34 -22.34 -2.42
CA THR A 10 21.92 -23.38 -1.48
C THR A 10 21.92 -22.94 -0.01
N GLN A 11 22.69 -21.90 0.35
CA GLN A 11 22.75 -21.41 1.74
C GLN A 11 21.54 -20.53 2.12
N PHE A 12 20.95 -19.81 1.15
CA PHE A 12 19.72 -19.02 1.35
C PHE A 12 18.46 -19.89 1.52
N PHE A 13 18.40 -21.05 0.85
CA PHE A 13 17.30 -22.02 1.06
C PHE A 13 17.39 -22.72 2.43
N TYR A 14 18.59 -22.98 2.93
CA TYR A 14 18.77 -23.67 4.21
C TYR A 14 18.47 -22.80 5.44
N LEU A 15 18.72 -21.48 5.37
CA LEU A 15 18.39 -20.60 6.49
C LEU A 15 16.86 -20.50 6.67
N ASN A 16 16.10 -20.45 5.58
CA ASN A 16 14.64 -20.44 5.60
C ASN A 16 14.03 -21.77 6.10
N LEU A 17 14.71 -22.91 5.86
CA LEU A 17 14.22 -24.22 6.29
C LEU A 17 14.50 -24.50 7.79
N GLN A 18 15.61 -23.99 8.34
CA GLN A 18 15.91 -24.10 9.78
C GLN A 18 14.94 -23.28 10.63
N THR A 19 14.48 -22.11 10.14
CA THR A 19 13.38 -21.36 10.76
C THR A 19 12.06 -22.15 10.72
N LEU A 20 11.81 -22.91 9.65
CA LEU A 20 10.64 -23.79 9.55
C LEU A 20 10.65 -24.95 10.56
N ILE A 21 11.82 -25.51 10.89
CA ILE A 21 11.93 -26.64 11.83
C ILE A 21 11.63 -26.21 13.28
N PHE A 22 11.93 -24.96 13.66
CA PHE A 22 11.58 -24.44 14.99
C PHE A 22 10.07 -24.10 15.14
N ILE A 23 9.38 -23.82 14.04
CA ILE A 23 7.93 -23.53 14.03
C ILE A 23 7.09 -24.80 14.30
N GLY A 24 7.63 -25.99 13.99
CA GLY A 24 6.94 -27.28 14.18
C GLY A 24 6.62 -27.66 15.64
N LYS A 25 7.09 -26.89 16.65
CA LYS A 25 6.83 -27.16 18.07
C LYS A 25 5.86 -26.18 18.76
N MET A 26 5.38 -25.13 18.09
CA MET A 26 4.41 -24.21 18.71
C MET A 26 2.99 -24.60 18.34
N LYS A 27 2.33 -25.34 19.24
CA LYS A 27 0.88 -25.55 19.18
C LYS A 27 0.18 -24.21 19.42
N GLN A 28 -0.64 -23.79 18.45
CA GLN A 28 -1.42 -22.54 18.37
C GLN A 28 -0.52 -21.35 18.00
N LEU A 29 -0.60 -20.73 16.82
CA LEU A 29 -1.77 -20.18 16.15
C LEU A 29 -1.55 -20.17 14.63
N LYS A 30 -2.62 -20.42 13.88
CA LYS A 30 -2.68 -20.54 12.42
C LYS A 30 -2.52 -19.18 11.73
N PHE A 31 -1.32 -18.61 11.65
CA PHE A 31 -1.02 -17.56 10.68
C PHE A 31 0.36 -17.79 10.05
N LEU A 32 0.37 -18.72 9.09
CA LEU A 32 1.31 -18.66 7.98
C LEU A 32 0.81 -17.58 7.00
N MET A 33 0.60 -16.34 7.46
CA MET A 33 0.78 -15.17 6.62
C MET A 33 2.10 -14.55 7.07
N VAL A 34 3.19 -15.17 6.60
CA VAL A 34 4.27 -14.32 6.10
C VAL A 34 3.55 -13.32 5.19
N ALA A 35 3.62 -12.03 5.51
CA ALA A 35 3.35 -11.00 4.53
C ALA A 35 4.38 -11.21 3.42
N LEU A 36 4.11 -12.17 2.54
CA LEU A 36 4.73 -12.24 1.25
C LEU A 36 4.10 -11.06 0.55
N THR A 37 4.69 -9.87 0.74
CA THR A 37 4.87 -8.92 -0.34
C THR A 37 5.31 -9.77 -1.52
N LEU A 38 4.35 -10.30 -2.29
CA LEU A 38 4.62 -10.96 -3.54
C LEU A 38 5.33 -9.90 -4.34
N LEU A 39 6.66 -10.07 -4.40
CA LEU A 39 7.60 -9.28 -5.16
C LEU A 39 7.11 -9.22 -6.60
N MET A 40 6.29 -8.23 -6.89
CA MET A 40 6.04 -7.74 -8.23
C MET A 40 5.81 -6.25 -8.05
N GLY A 41 6.91 -5.50 -8.11
CA GLY A 41 6.85 -4.09 -8.38
C GLY A 41 5.98 -3.83 -9.61
N ILE A 42 5.29 -2.70 -9.61
CA ILE A 42 4.91 -1.90 -10.79
C ILE A 42 5.34 -2.56 -12.11
N SER A 43 4.49 -3.42 -12.65
CA SER A 43 4.68 -4.01 -13.97
C SER A 43 3.49 -3.64 -14.81
N PHE A 44 3.43 -2.35 -15.19
CA PHE A 44 2.72 -1.95 -16.41
C PHE A 44 3.54 -2.43 -17.60
N THR A 45 3.51 -3.73 -17.89
CA THR A 45 3.97 -4.27 -19.16
C THR A 45 2.95 -5.29 -19.65
N SER A 46 1.88 -4.77 -20.24
CA SER A 46 1.17 -5.46 -21.32
C SER A 46 2.19 -5.73 -22.44
N CYS A 47 2.88 -6.87 -22.35
CA CYS A 47 3.58 -7.61 -23.41
C CYS A 47 4.51 -8.66 -22.75
N LEU A 48 3.96 -9.81 -22.39
CA LEU A 48 4.73 -11.05 -22.23
C LEU A 48 4.19 -12.06 -23.24
N ASN A 49 4.68 -11.94 -24.47
CA ASN A 49 4.59 -13.06 -25.42
C ASN A 49 5.59 -14.13 -24.96
N SER A 50 5.10 -15.34 -24.72
CA SER A 50 5.60 -16.57 -25.37
C SER A 50 5.00 -17.81 -24.72
N ASP A 51 4.36 -18.63 -25.55
CA ASP A 51 4.30 -20.09 -25.53
C ASP A 51 4.07 -20.80 -24.18
N ASP A 52 2.90 -21.44 -24.10
CA ASP A 52 2.62 -22.68 -23.35
C ASP A 52 2.85 -22.66 -21.83
N GLY A 53 2.19 -21.73 -21.12
CA GLY A 53 2.06 -21.79 -19.66
C GLY A 53 0.83 -21.04 -19.14
N GLU A 54 0.15 -21.61 -18.14
CA GLU A 54 -1.00 -21.03 -17.45
C GLU A 54 -0.58 -19.89 -16.50
N TYR A 55 -0.08 -18.79 -17.05
CA TYR A 55 0.34 -17.62 -16.26
C TYR A 55 -0.80 -16.62 -16.05
N ASP A 56 -0.79 -15.99 -14.87
CA ASP A 56 -1.57 -14.80 -14.59
C ASP A 56 -0.89 -13.59 -15.23
N ASP A 57 -1.62 -12.85 -16.06
CA ASP A 57 -1.12 -11.73 -16.84
C ASP A 57 -1.72 -10.38 -16.40
N ILE A 58 -2.63 -10.40 -15.42
CA ILE A 58 -3.15 -9.19 -14.75
C ILE A 58 -2.71 -9.19 -13.30
N TYR A 59 -1.88 -8.22 -12.95
CA TYR A 59 -1.46 -7.94 -11.58
C TYR A 59 -1.26 -6.44 -11.41
N GLY A 60 -1.87 -5.85 -10.38
CA GLY A 60 -1.67 -4.43 -10.13
C GLY A 60 -2.54 -3.86 -9.02
N MET A 61 -2.12 -2.70 -8.54
CA MET A 61 -2.87 -1.88 -7.61
C MET A 61 -3.96 -1.10 -8.38
N VAL A 62 -5.20 -1.20 -7.91
CA VAL A 62 -6.37 -0.65 -8.58
C VAL A 62 -7.30 0.07 -7.62
N LEU A 63 -8.00 1.09 -8.14
CA LEU A 63 -9.21 1.61 -7.52
C LEU A 63 -10.36 0.67 -7.79
N VAL A 64 -11.21 0.49 -6.78
CA VAL A 64 -12.41 -0.33 -6.88
C VAL A 64 -13.60 0.60 -7.15
N ASN A 65 -14.28 0.33 -8.25
CA ASN A 65 -15.52 0.99 -8.64
C ASN A 65 -16.66 -0.01 -8.53
N ASN A 66 -17.77 0.43 -7.94
CA ASN A 66 -19.00 -0.35 -7.86
C ASN A 66 -20.17 0.53 -8.29
N TYR A 67 -20.72 0.25 -9.47
CA TYR A 67 -21.90 0.95 -9.97
C TYR A 67 -23.04 -0.04 -10.10
N MET A 68 -24.07 0.12 -9.27
CA MET A 68 -25.26 -0.73 -9.27
C MET A 68 -24.96 -2.25 -9.16
N GLY A 69 -23.90 -2.63 -8.44
CA GLY A 69 -23.48 -4.03 -8.27
C GLY A 69 -22.54 -4.55 -9.36
N LEU A 70 -22.22 -3.75 -10.37
CA LEU A 70 -21.19 -4.05 -11.36
C LEU A 70 -19.85 -3.51 -10.85
N LEU A 71 -18.96 -4.43 -10.48
CA LEU A 71 -17.59 -4.10 -10.08
C LEU A 71 -16.72 -3.84 -11.31
N SER A 72 -15.94 -2.77 -11.29
CA SER A 72 -14.83 -2.56 -12.20
C SER A 72 -13.62 -2.04 -11.44
N PHE A 73 -12.44 -2.21 -12.01
CA PHE A 73 -11.20 -1.74 -11.42
C PHE A 73 -10.54 -0.73 -12.36
N GLU A 74 -9.87 0.27 -11.80
CA GLU A 74 -9.12 1.27 -12.58
C GLU A 74 -7.68 1.32 -12.09
N ASP A 75 -6.71 1.27 -13.00
CA ASP A 75 -5.30 1.45 -12.67
C ASP A 75 -4.87 2.94 -12.64
N ALA A 76 -3.62 3.21 -12.25
CA ALA A 76 -3.07 4.58 -12.22
C ALA A 76 -2.97 5.25 -13.61
N ALA A 77 -3.00 4.46 -14.69
CA ALA A 77 -2.99 4.96 -16.06
C ALA A 77 -4.41 5.20 -16.62
N GLY A 78 -5.45 4.89 -15.84
CA GLY A 78 -6.85 5.02 -16.24
C GLY A 78 -7.36 3.87 -17.13
N ASN A 79 -6.65 2.73 -17.19
CA ASN A 79 -7.18 1.53 -17.83
C ASN A 79 -8.22 0.88 -16.91
N THR A 80 -9.27 0.33 -17.50
CA THR A 80 -10.34 -0.32 -16.74
C THR A 80 -10.23 -1.84 -16.86
N TYR A 81 -10.44 -2.55 -15.76
CA TYR A 81 -10.46 -4.01 -15.71
C TYR A 81 -11.81 -4.50 -15.19
N GLN A 82 -12.42 -5.41 -15.93
CA GLN A 82 -13.77 -5.89 -15.67
C GLN A 82 -13.71 -7.38 -15.29
N PRO A 83 -13.87 -7.73 -14.00
CA PRO A 83 -13.85 -9.13 -13.59
C PRO A 83 -15.13 -9.85 -14.05
N THR A 84 -15.05 -11.15 -14.32
CA THR A 84 -16.26 -11.94 -14.55
C THR A 84 -17.08 -12.06 -13.25
N PRO A 85 -18.42 -11.96 -13.30
CA PRO A 85 -19.27 -12.10 -12.10
C PRO A 85 -19.06 -13.42 -11.35
N ALA A 86 -18.79 -14.51 -12.10
CA ALA A 86 -18.50 -15.82 -11.51
C ALA A 86 -17.22 -15.82 -10.67
N SER A 87 -16.14 -15.19 -11.18
CA SER A 87 -14.87 -15.09 -10.46
C SER A 87 -14.95 -14.26 -9.19
N VAL A 88 -15.72 -13.15 -9.22
CA VAL A 88 -16.02 -12.34 -8.02
C VAL A 88 -16.78 -13.18 -6.99
N THR A 89 -17.87 -13.83 -7.41
CA THR A 89 -18.70 -14.64 -6.50
C THR A 89 -17.88 -15.74 -5.83
N GLN A 90 -17.02 -16.41 -6.59
CA GLN A 90 -16.12 -17.44 -6.07
C GLN A 90 -15.12 -16.88 -5.06
N PHE A 91 -14.49 -15.73 -5.36
CA PHE A 91 -13.56 -15.08 -4.44
C PHE A 91 -14.23 -14.69 -3.12
N GLU A 92 -15.40 -14.02 -3.18
CA GLU A 92 -16.09 -13.55 -1.98
C GLU A 92 -16.61 -14.70 -1.11
N ALA A 93 -17.05 -15.81 -1.74
CA ALA A 93 -17.45 -17.02 -1.02
C ALA A 93 -16.29 -17.68 -0.26
N ASN A 94 -15.07 -17.62 -0.83
CA ASN A 94 -13.89 -18.26 -0.25
C ASN A 94 -13.16 -17.40 0.80
N SER A 95 -13.21 -16.08 0.66
CA SER A 95 -12.44 -15.14 1.51
C SER A 95 -13.24 -14.55 2.68
N SER A 96 -14.58 -14.62 2.63
CA SER A 96 -15.47 -13.83 3.49
C SER A 96 -15.28 -12.31 3.37
N LEU A 97 -14.58 -11.83 2.34
CA LEU A 97 -14.40 -10.42 2.02
C LEU A 97 -15.38 -10.01 0.93
N LYS A 98 -15.90 -8.78 1.04
CA LYS A 98 -16.63 -8.11 -0.04
C LYS A 98 -15.69 -7.15 -0.74
N ILE A 99 -15.47 -7.36 -2.04
CA ILE A 99 -14.57 -6.50 -2.81
C ILE A 99 -15.11 -5.07 -2.84
N SER A 100 -16.44 -4.93 -2.93
CA SER A 100 -17.16 -3.66 -2.93
C SER A 100 -16.94 -2.78 -1.71
N ASP A 101 -16.50 -3.36 -0.58
CA ASP A 101 -16.29 -2.61 0.67
C ASP A 101 -14.92 -1.93 0.69
N SER A 102 -14.07 -2.22 -0.29
CA SER A 102 -12.75 -1.63 -0.45
C SER A 102 -12.78 -0.49 -1.45
N ARG A 103 -12.05 0.59 -1.18
CA ARG A 103 -11.83 1.68 -2.16
C ARG A 103 -10.68 1.37 -3.11
N MET A 104 -9.71 0.60 -2.65
CA MET A 104 -8.49 0.25 -3.36
C MET A 104 -8.07 -1.16 -3.01
N GLY A 105 -7.37 -1.84 -3.91
CA GLY A 105 -6.78 -3.13 -3.64
C GLY A 105 -5.76 -3.54 -4.68
N ILE A 106 -5.19 -4.74 -4.51
CA ILE A 106 -4.32 -5.38 -5.48
C ILE A 106 -5.11 -6.54 -6.09
N ILE A 107 -5.23 -6.55 -7.41
CA ILE A 107 -5.86 -7.64 -8.16
C ILE A 107 -4.81 -8.58 -8.72
N LEU A 108 -5.15 -9.87 -8.79
CA LEU A 108 -4.46 -10.89 -9.55
C LEU A 108 -5.49 -11.65 -10.38
N GLY A 109 -5.21 -11.86 -11.66
CA GLY A 109 -6.09 -12.65 -12.52
C GLY A 109 -5.54 -12.90 -13.90
N LYS A 110 -6.42 -13.45 -14.74
CA LYS A 110 -6.11 -13.85 -16.11
C LYS A 110 -7.02 -13.14 -17.09
N SER A 111 -6.42 -12.40 -18.03
CA SER A 111 -7.09 -11.72 -19.12
C SER A 111 -7.92 -12.70 -19.94
N ILE A 112 -9.05 -12.21 -20.44
CA ILE A 112 -9.87 -12.91 -21.42
C ILE A 112 -9.57 -12.23 -22.75
N GLU A 113 -9.00 -12.99 -23.69
CA GLU A 113 -8.68 -12.47 -25.03
C GLU A 113 -9.95 -11.87 -25.66
N PRO A 114 -9.89 -10.62 -26.17
CA PRO A 114 -11.02 -10.06 -26.89
C PRO A 114 -11.21 -10.82 -28.21
N GLU A 115 -12.46 -11.07 -28.60
CA GLU A 115 -12.80 -11.72 -29.89
C GLU A 115 -12.40 -10.86 -31.11
N THR A 116 -12.02 -9.58 -30.90
CA THR A 116 -11.62 -8.64 -31.94
C THR A 116 -10.32 -7.91 -31.56
N ASN A 117 -9.42 -7.71 -32.54
CA ASN A 117 -8.12 -7.04 -32.39
C ASN A 117 -8.19 -5.52 -32.11
N GLU A 118 -9.32 -5.01 -31.60
CA GLU A 118 -9.43 -3.60 -31.22
C GLU A 118 -8.87 -3.39 -29.81
N LYS A 119 -7.94 -2.44 -29.67
CA LYS A 119 -7.44 -2.00 -28.36
C LYS A 119 -8.56 -1.27 -27.60
N SER A 120 -9.35 -2.03 -26.87
CA SER A 120 -10.27 -1.51 -25.86
C SER A 120 -9.48 -0.93 -24.67
N LYS A 121 -9.94 0.19 -24.09
CA LYS A 121 -9.45 0.69 -22.79
C LYS A 121 -9.88 -0.18 -21.61
N THR A 122 -10.76 -1.16 -21.88
CA THR A 122 -11.33 -2.07 -20.89
C THR A 122 -10.88 -3.50 -21.18
N THR A 123 -10.26 -4.14 -20.19
CA THR A 123 -9.84 -5.54 -20.24
C THR A 123 -10.78 -6.39 -19.40
N ASN A 124 -11.43 -7.38 -20.01
CA ASN A 124 -12.19 -8.39 -19.28
C ASN A 124 -11.25 -9.46 -18.72
N PHE A 125 -11.51 -9.95 -17.52
CA PHE A 125 -10.63 -10.95 -16.91
C PHE A 125 -11.31 -11.85 -15.90
N THR A 126 -10.68 -12.98 -15.60
CA THR A 126 -11.06 -13.85 -14.48
C THR A 126 -10.24 -13.47 -13.26
N LEU A 127 -10.91 -13.00 -12.20
CA LEU A 127 -10.28 -12.68 -10.92
C LEU A 127 -9.84 -13.96 -10.21
N LYS A 128 -8.56 -14.03 -9.80
CA LYS A 128 -8.04 -15.12 -8.97
C LYS A 128 -7.86 -14.72 -7.51
N ASN A 129 -7.40 -13.49 -7.28
CA ASN A 129 -7.22 -13.00 -5.92
C ASN A 129 -7.43 -11.48 -5.86
N PHE A 130 -7.84 -11.01 -4.68
CA PHE A 130 -7.95 -9.60 -4.35
C PHE A 130 -7.42 -9.38 -2.93
N GLN A 131 -6.49 -8.44 -2.78
CA GLN A 131 -6.01 -7.98 -1.49
C GLN A 131 -6.49 -6.54 -1.25
N PRO A 132 -7.32 -6.27 -0.24
CA PRO A 132 -7.73 -4.91 0.07
C PRO A 132 -6.53 -4.08 0.54
N ILE A 133 -6.49 -2.83 0.10
CA ILE A 133 -5.58 -1.81 0.62
C ILE A 133 -6.37 -0.95 1.59
N SER A 134 -5.85 -0.79 2.81
CA SER A 134 -6.41 0.12 3.80
C SER A 134 -6.46 1.52 3.21
N PHE A 135 -7.62 2.17 3.30
CA PHE A 135 -7.85 3.45 2.67
C PHE A 135 -8.53 4.42 3.64
N ALA A 136 -8.00 5.63 3.76
CA ALA A 136 -8.55 6.67 4.64
C ALA A 136 -8.49 8.04 3.98
N ASN A 137 -9.26 8.99 4.50
CA ASN A 137 -9.06 10.40 4.15
C ASN A 137 -7.87 10.94 4.94
N ALA A 138 -7.08 11.82 4.33
CA ALA A 138 -6.08 12.57 5.05
C ALA A 138 -6.75 13.46 6.12
N VAL A 139 -6.19 13.44 7.33
CA VAL A 139 -6.64 14.27 8.44
C VAL A 139 -6.16 15.69 8.22
N VAL A 140 -7.04 16.66 8.40
CA VAL A 140 -6.70 18.09 8.30
C VAL A 140 -6.91 18.71 9.65
N SER A 141 -5.79 18.97 10.34
CA SER A 141 -5.76 19.56 11.68
C SER A 141 -5.49 21.05 11.57
N MET A 142 -6.10 21.85 12.44
CA MET A 142 -5.87 23.30 12.42
C MET A 142 -4.47 23.64 12.93
N THR A 143 -4.08 23.03 14.06
CA THR A 143 -2.85 23.33 14.81
C THR A 143 -2.07 22.05 15.11
N ALA A 144 -0.81 22.20 15.53
CA ALA A 144 -0.01 21.07 16.01
C ALA A 144 -0.61 20.44 17.28
N GLU A 145 -1.26 21.24 18.13
CA GLU A 145 -1.98 20.75 19.31
C GLU A 145 -3.21 19.93 18.91
N SER A 146 -3.98 20.38 17.91
CA SER A 146 -5.15 19.62 17.46
C SER A 146 -4.75 18.32 16.77
N LEU A 147 -3.61 18.30 16.06
CA LEU A 147 -3.05 17.09 15.44
C LEU A 147 -2.88 15.94 16.44
N VAL A 148 -2.42 16.22 17.66
CA VAL A 148 -2.23 15.19 18.70
C VAL A 148 -3.55 14.50 19.07
N VAL A 149 -4.67 15.20 18.95
CA VAL A 149 -6.02 14.68 19.23
C VAL A 149 -6.62 14.03 17.99
N ASP A 150 -6.52 14.69 16.83
CA ASP A 150 -7.14 14.24 15.58
C ASP A 150 -6.45 12.98 15.01
N ALA A 151 -5.12 12.90 15.17
CA ALA A 151 -4.27 11.79 14.72
C ALA A 151 -3.18 11.50 15.76
N PRO A 152 -3.51 10.78 16.85
CA PRO A 152 -2.54 10.39 17.87
C PRO A 152 -1.38 9.59 17.27
N GLU A 153 -0.20 9.75 17.83
CA GLU A 153 0.97 8.91 17.52
C GLU A 153 1.49 8.33 18.82
N THR A 154 1.48 7.01 18.91
CA THR A 154 1.84 6.25 20.11
C THR A 154 2.97 5.26 19.84
N ALA A 155 3.46 5.21 18.59
CA ALA A 155 4.55 4.35 18.18
C ALA A 155 5.24 4.87 16.91
N PRO A 156 6.54 4.58 16.73
CA PRO A 156 7.20 4.76 15.45
C PRO A 156 6.77 3.69 14.45
N VAL A 157 7.05 3.93 13.18
CA VAL A 157 7.10 2.88 12.13
C VAL A 157 8.54 2.42 11.96
N ILE A 158 8.75 1.29 11.28
CA ILE A 158 10.11 0.84 10.91
C ILE A 158 10.62 1.69 9.76
N THR A 159 9.83 1.76 8.68
CA THR A 159 10.17 2.56 7.50
C THR A 159 9.00 2.72 6.53
N LEU A 160 9.05 3.75 5.69
CA LEU A 160 8.25 3.90 4.48
C LEU A 160 9.00 3.50 3.20
N LYS A 161 10.12 2.78 3.31
CA LYS A 161 10.84 2.19 2.18
C LYS A 161 10.74 0.67 2.21
N LEU A 162 10.20 0.08 1.16
CA LEU A 162 10.25 -1.37 0.95
C LEU A 162 11.22 -1.71 -0.17
N GLU A 163 11.53 -3.00 -0.29
CA GLU A 163 12.35 -3.54 -1.39
C GLU A 163 13.72 -2.85 -1.54
N ASN A 164 14.43 -2.64 -0.42
CA ASN A 164 15.71 -1.92 -0.37
C ASN A 164 15.64 -0.47 -0.91
N GLY A 165 14.45 0.15 -0.90
CA GLY A 165 14.23 1.53 -1.28
C GLY A 165 13.76 1.73 -2.72
N SER A 166 13.52 0.68 -3.51
CA SER A 166 12.86 0.82 -4.82
C SER A 166 11.40 1.27 -4.70
N VAL A 167 10.79 1.04 -3.54
CA VAL A 167 9.39 1.33 -3.26
C VAL A 167 9.29 2.27 -2.08
N GLN A 168 8.68 3.44 -2.30
CA GLN A 168 8.49 4.52 -1.31
C GLN A 168 7.14 5.22 -1.56
N PRO A 169 6.71 6.18 -0.72
CA PRO A 169 5.47 6.92 -0.97
C PRO A 169 5.38 7.47 -2.40
N PHE A 170 4.20 7.35 -3.02
CA PHE A 170 3.96 7.80 -4.39
C PHE A 170 2.51 8.24 -4.59
N LEU A 171 2.29 9.12 -5.56
CA LEU A 171 0.93 9.47 -6.00
C LEU A 171 0.40 8.39 -6.92
N TYR A 172 -0.72 7.77 -6.53
CA TYR A 172 -1.46 6.87 -7.40
C TYR A 172 -2.18 7.64 -8.50
N ASN A 173 -2.80 8.77 -8.11
CA ASN A 173 -3.30 9.81 -9.00
C ASN A 173 -3.19 11.16 -8.27
N LYS A 174 -3.72 12.24 -8.84
CA LYS A 174 -3.61 13.59 -8.24
C LYS A 174 -4.27 13.73 -6.86
N ASP A 175 -5.20 12.85 -6.50
CA ASP A 175 -5.98 12.96 -5.26
C ASP A 175 -5.64 11.84 -4.25
N ILE A 176 -4.82 10.86 -4.63
CA ILE A 176 -4.53 9.67 -3.81
C ILE A 176 -3.03 9.47 -3.66
N LEU A 177 -2.56 9.57 -2.41
CA LEU A 177 -1.21 9.19 -2.01
C LEU A 177 -1.22 7.76 -1.49
N VAL A 178 -0.27 6.94 -1.93
CA VAL A 178 -0.06 5.58 -1.41
C VAL A 178 1.26 5.52 -0.68
N THR A 179 1.24 4.99 0.54
CA THR A 179 2.45 4.74 1.32
C THR A 179 2.61 3.25 1.60
N PRO A 180 3.77 2.67 1.29
CA PRO A 180 4.17 1.42 1.92
C PRO A 180 4.55 1.73 3.38
N ILE A 181 4.12 0.91 4.32
CA ILE A 181 4.47 1.07 5.73
C ILE A 181 4.98 -0.27 6.24
N ALA A 182 6.13 -0.26 6.91
CA ALA A 182 6.62 -1.37 7.71
C ALA A 182 6.54 -1.02 9.20
N TRP A 183 6.06 -1.92 10.04
CA TRP A 183 5.94 -1.73 11.47
C TRP A 183 6.10 -3.05 12.23
N ARG A 184 6.15 -2.96 13.56
CA ARG A 184 6.13 -4.12 14.44
C ARG A 184 4.88 -4.18 15.29
N LEU A 185 4.50 -5.41 15.62
CA LEU A 185 3.33 -5.73 16.42
C LEU A 185 3.49 -7.06 17.17
N GLN A 186 2.62 -7.30 18.14
CA GLN A 186 2.40 -8.61 18.71
C GLN A 186 1.87 -9.58 17.64
N ASN A 187 2.27 -10.85 17.70
CA ASN A 187 1.69 -11.89 16.86
C ASN A 187 0.27 -12.29 17.32
N ASP A 188 -0.67 -11.37 17.21
CA ASP A 188 -2.05 -11.52 17.67
C ASP A 188 -3.00 -10.70 16.77
N ASN A 189 -4.11 -11.32 16.35
CA ASN A 189 -5.05 -10.69 15.41
C ASN A 189 -5.84 -9.53 15.99
N ASP A 190 -6.16 -9.58 17.28
CA ASP A 190 -6.91 -8.51 17.91
C ASP A 190 -5.99 -7.33 18.20
N LYS A 191 -4.71 -7.60 18.48
CA LYS A 191 -3.66 -6.56 18.50
C LYS A 191 -3.42 -5.95 17.13
N PHE A 192 -3.32 -6.75 16.07
CA PHE A 192 -3.17 -6.25 14.69
C PHE A 192 -4.22 -5.19 14.34
N LYS A 193 -5.49 -5.43 14.69
CA LYS A 193 -6.62 -4.50 14.42
C LYS A 193 -6.55 -3.20 15.21
N MET A 194 -5.73 -3.11 16.26
CA MET A 194 -5.55 -1.88 17.04
C MET A 194 -4.68 -0.85 16.31
N HIS A 195 -3.81 -1.31 15.41
CA HIS A 195 -2.89 -0.44 14.68
C HIS A 195 -3.64 0.44 13.67
N LYS A 196 -3.45 1.75 13.78
CA LYS A 196 -4.01 2.75 12.89
C LYS A 196 -2.89 3.62 12.33
N PHE A 197 -3.02 3.94 11.06
CA PHE A 197 -2.09 4.81 10.35
C PHE A 197 -2.89 5.98 9.78
N ALA A 198 -2.60 7.18 10.25
CA ALA A 198 -3.21 8.40 9.75
C ALA A 198 -2.16 9.22 9.01
N LEU A 199 -2.55 9.81 7.88
CA LEU A 199 -1.77 10.83 7.18
C LEU A 199 -2.42 12.17 7.47
N ALA A 200 -1.72 13.10 8.11
CA ALA A 200 -2.30 14.34 8.61
C ALA A 200 -1.53 15.57 8.14
N CYS A 201 -2.20 16.67 7.81
CA CYS A 201 -1.55 17.97 7.61
C CYS A 201 -2.03 19.00 8.64
N VAL A 202 -1.19 19.99 8.93
CA VAL A 202 -1.47 21.06 9.89
C VAL A 202 -1.62 22.38 9.15
N LEU A 203 -2.79 22.99 9.24
CA LEU A 203 -3.11 24.18 8.45
C LEU A 203 -2.33 25.42 8.88
N ASP A 204 -2.04 25.58 10.17
CA ASP A 204 -1.33 26.77 10.67
C ASP A 204 0.18 26.76 10.36
N GLU A 205 0.71 25.64 9.86
CA GLU A 205 2.06 25.56 9.31
C GLU A 205 2.13 26.01 7.84
N ILE A 206 0.98 26.28 7.20
CA ILE A 206 0.90 26.68 5.79
C ILE A 206 0.91 28.20 5.68
N GLU A 207 2.01 28.73 5.16
CA GLU A 207 2.16 30.16 4.85
C GLU A 207 1.66 30.52 3.45
N ALA A 208 1.31 31.80 3.26
CA ALA A 208 0.95 32.32 1.94
C ALA A 208 2.14 32.17 0.97
N GLY A 209 1.89 31.60 -0.22
CA GLY A 209 2.94 31.34 -1.21
C GLY A 209 3.75 30.06 -0.97
N ALA A 210 3.41 29.24 0.05
CA ALA A 210 4.03 27.94 0.24
C ALA A 210 3.90 27.05 -1.01
N THR A 211 4.95 26.26 -1.29
CA THR A 211 4.98 25.32 -2.43
C THR A 211 4.89 23.87 -2.01
N ASP A 212 5.16 23.58 -0.74
CA ASP A 212 5.32 22.21 -0.24
C ASP A 212 4.20 21.93 0.76
N LEU A 213 3.42 20.88 0.52
CA LEU A 213 2.41 20.41 1.46
C LEU A 213 3.03 19.31 2.33
N VAL A 214 3.15 19.58 3.63
CA VAL A 214 3.68 18.64 4.61
C VAL A 214 2.56 17.76 5.16
N PHE A 215 2.81 16.45 5.18
CA PHE A 215 2.02 15.45 5.86
C PHE A 215 2.84 14.76 6.94
N TYR A 216 2.23 14.53 8.09
CA TYR A 216 2.74 13.71 9.19
C TYR A 216 2.05 12.35 9.14
N LEU A 217 2.82 11.28 8.96
CA LEU A 217 2.33 9.92 9.17
C LEU A 217 2.33 9.63 10.67
N ARG A 218 1.16 9.26 11.21
CA ARG A 218 0.93 9.01 12.63
C ARG A 218 0.55 7.56 12.80
N HIS A 219 1.33 6.82 13.58
CA HIS A 219 1.08 5.44 13.92
C HIS A 219 0.56 5.35 15.37
N ASP A 220 -0.69 4.91 15.50
CA ASP A 220 -1.28 4.58 16.78
C ASP A 220 -1.37 3.06 16.92
N LYS A 221 -0.58 2.48 17.83
CA LYS A 221 -0.59 1.04 18.12
C LYS A 221 -1.68 0.63 19.13
N GLY A 222 -2.46 1.59 19.62
CA GLY A 222 -3.44 1.36 20.67
C GLY A 222 -2.81 0.72 21.91
N ALA A 223 -3.36 -0.41 22.34
CA ALA A 223 -2.89 -1.14 23.52
C ALA A 223 -1.93 -2.30 23.17
N ASP A 224 -1.34 -2.34 21.98
CA ASP A 224 -0.24 -3.26 21.70
C ASP A 224 1.06 -2.75 22.35
N ASP A 225 1.70 -3.56 23.17
CA ASP A 225 2.95 -3.25 23.87
C ASP A 225 4.13 -4.10 23.38
N LYS A 226 3.92 -4.97 22.38
CA LYS A 226 4.96 -5.86 21.86
C LYS A 226 5.33 -5.58 20.41
N THR A 227 6.51 -6.07 20.04
CA THR A 227 7.12 -5.88 18.73
C THR A 227 7.67 -7.19 18.16
N ASP A 228 6.92 -8.28 18.39
CA ASP A 228 7.33 -9.66 18.11
C ASP A 228 7.56 -9.90 16.61
N VAL A 229 6.72 -9.32 15.76
CA VAL A 229 6.65 -9.62 14.32
C VAL A 229 6.89 -8.34 13.50
N TYR A 230 7.62 -8.49 12.40
CA TYR A 230 7.71 -7.50 11.34
C TYR A 230 6.53 -7.67 10.39
N TYR A 231 5.83 -6.58 10.10
CA TYR A 231 4.76 -6.58 9.12
C TYR A 231 4.86 -5.35 8.22
N SER A 232 4.48 -5.51 6.96
CA SER A 232 4.42 -4.40 6.02
C SER A 232 3.21 -4.52 5.10
N ASN A 233 2.60 -3.39 4.78
CA ASN A 233 1.46 -3.33 3.87
C ASN A 233 1.37 -1.95 3.20
N TRP A 234 0.47 -1.86 2.22
CA TRP A 234 0.14 -0.63 1.52
C TRP A 234 -1.03 0.09 2.17
N TYR A 235 -0.97 1.41 2.18
CA TYR A 235 -2.02 2.30 2.69
C TYR A 235 -2.28 3.42 1.69
N GLY A 236 -3.54 3.60 1.31
CA GLY A 236 -4.00 4.68 0.46
C GLY A 236 -4.62 5.82 1.27
N TYR A 237 -4.37 7.05 0.87
CA TYR A 237 -4.91 8.25 1.48
C TYR A 237 -5.53 9.17 0.43
N ASP A 238 -6.81 9.49 0.59
CA ASP A 238 -7.43 10.59 -0.16
C ASP A 238 -6.94 11.92 0.41
N ILE A 239 -6.15 12.63 -0.38
CA ILE A 239 -5.52 13.90 -0.01
C ILE A 239 -6.26 15.11 -0.59
N LYS A 240 -7.40 14.92 -1.26
CA LYS A 240 -8.12 16.00 -1.96
C LYS A 240 -8.47 17.16 -1.05
N ASN A 241 -9.06 16.89 0.12
CA ASN A 241 -9.42 17.94 1.08
C ASN A 241 -8.16 18.70 1.56
N ALA A 242 -7.06 17.99 1.84
CA ALA A 242 -5.80 18.63 2.24
C ALA A 242 -5.24 19.55 1.13
N LEU A 243 -5.32 19.12 -0.13
CA LEU A 243 -4.91 19.93 -1.30
C LEU A 243 -5.80 21.17 -1.47
N GLU A 244 -7.11 21.05 -1.28
CA GLU A 244 -8.06 22.16 -1.33
C GLU A 244 -7.74 23.20 -0.23
N ARG A 245 -7.53 22.76 1.01
CA ARG A 245 -7.16 23.66 2.12
C ARG A 245 -5.79 24.29 1.96
N PHE A 246 -4.82 23.54 1.44
CA PHE A 246 -3.51 24.09 1.11
C PHE A 246 -3.64 25.21 0.08
N LYS A 247 -4.41 25.00 -1.00
CA LYS A 247 -4.64 26.03 -2.02
C LYS A 247 -5.33 27.26 -1.46
N GLU A 248 -6.29 27.10 -0.55
CA GLU A 248 -6.95 28.23 0.14
C GLU A 248 -5.95 29.10 0.90
N LYS A 249 -4.97 28.50 1.61
CA LYS A 249 -3.99 29.21 2.42
C LYS A 249 -2.76 29.70 1.65
N ALA A 250 -2.17 28.84 0.83
CA ALA A 250 -0.96 29.12 0.07
C ALA A 250 -1.22 29.91 -1.22
N GLY A 251 -2.47 29.91 -1.72
CA GLY A 251 -2.88 30.55 -2.97
C GLY A 251 -2.68 29.70 -4.23
N ASN A 252 -1.91 28.61 -4.14
CA ASN A 252 -1.64 27.68 -5.24
C ASN A 252 -1.70 26.23 -4.76
N LEU A 253 -1.79 25.27 -5.69
CA LEU A 253 -1.57 23.86 -5.37
C LEU A 253 -0.08 23.62 -5.06
N PRO A 254 0.25 22.62 -4.23
CA PRO A 254 1.64 22.33 -3.93
C PRO A 254 2.37 21.83 -5.18
N THR A 255 3.67 22.03 -5.25
CA THR A 255 4.55 21.39 -6.25
C THR A 255 5.11 20.08 -5.71
N LYS A 256 5.14 19.90 -4.39
CA LYS A 256 5.66 18.72 -3.70
C LYS A 256 4.83 18.36 -2.48
N LEU A 257 4.78 17.06 -2.20
CA LEU A 257 4.28 16.51 -0.95
C LEU A 257 5.47 16.03 -0.13
N VAL A 258 5.57 16.49 1.12
CA VAL A 258 6.61 16.05 2.07
C VAL A 258 5.95 15.18 3.12
N ILE A 259 6.28 13.89 3.15
CA ILE A 259 5.77 12.94 4.14
C ILE A 259 6.82 12.80 5.23
N LYS A 260 6.47 13.18 6.45
CA LYS A 260 7.28 13.06 7.65
C LYS A 260 6.81 11.87 8.46
N SER A 261 7.73 11.03 8.92
CA SER A 261 7.43 9.88 9.77
C SER A 261 8.50 9.68 10.83
N HIS A 262 8.09 9.24 12.01
CA HIS A 262 9.01 8.79 13.04
C HIS A 262 9.41 7.35 12.77
N GLU A 263 10.64 7.15 12.32
CA GLU A 263 11.16 5.84 11.94
C GLU A 263 12.16 5.31 12.98
N SER A 264 11.86 4.15 13.56
CA SER A 264 12.78 3.47 14.47
C SER A 264 13.90 2.75 13.69
N GLY A 265 13.73 2.54 12.38
CA GLY A 265 14.55 1.63 11.60
C GLY A 265 14.31 0.17 12.02
N ASN A 266 15.20 -0.75 11.64
CA ASN A 266 15.03 -2.19 11.90
C ASN A 266 15.15 -2.61 13.38
N ASN A 267 15.26 -1.67 14.32
CA ASN A 267 15.26 -1.99 15.74
C ASN A 267 13.83 -2.30 16.23
N SER A 268 13.74 -2.99 17.36
CA SER A 268 12.47 -3.25 18.05
C SER A 268 12.08 -2.11 18.99
N ASN A 269 12.58 -0.89 18.75
CA ASN A 269 12.33 0.24 19.64
C ASN A 269 10.86 0.68 19.54
N THR A 270 10.25 0.95 20.68
CA THR A 270 8.86 1.44 20.76
C THR A 270 8.79 2.92 21.08
N GLU A 271 9.91 3.54 21.46
CA GLU A 271 10.01 4.98 21.68
C GLU A 271 9.99 5.72 20.35
N ILE A 272 9.23 6.82 20.31
CA ILE A 272 9.16 7.72 19.16
C ILE A 272 10.47 8.52 19.10
N PRO A 273 11.26 8.41 18.01
CA PRO A 273 12.45 9.24 17.80
C PRO A 273 12.14 10.74 17.83
N GLU A 274 13.10 11.57 18.22
CA GLU A 274 12.92 13.02 18.24
C GLU A 274 12.81 13.65 16.83
N ASN A 275 13.41 13.01 15.83
CA ASN A 275 13.51 13.55 14.48
C ASN A 275 12.65 12.76 13.49
N TYR A 276 12.08 13.48 12.53
CA TYR A 276 11.39 12.89 11.40
C TYR A 276 12.37 12.38 10.35
N THR A 277 12.00 11.26 9.72
CA THR A 277 12.47 10.89 8.39
C THR A 277 11.52 11.47 7.35
N GLU A 278 12.07 12.14 6.34
CA GLU A 278 11.29 12.84 5.32
C GLU A 278 11.36 12.12 3.97
N TYR A 279 10.22 12.11 3.29
CA TYR A 279 10.03 11.59 1.95
C TYR A 279 9.40 12.67 1.09
N THR A 280 9.86 12.80 -0.16
CA THR A 280 9.33 13.80 -1.08
C THR A 280 8.70 13.12 -2.28
N VAL A 281 7.47 13.52 -2.59
CA VAL A 281 6.76 13.12 -3.80
C VAL A 281 6.48 14.38 -4.62
N GLU A 282 6.96 14.40 -5.86
CA GLU A 282 6.64 15.49 -6.79
C GLU A 282 5.14 15.49 -7.10
N TYR A 283 4.46 16.61 -6.82
CA TYR A 283 3.05 16.77 -7.13
C TYR A 283 2.91 17.30 -8.56
N LYS A 284 2.68 16.38 -9.49
CA LYS A 284 2.45 16.71 -10.90
C LYS A 284 0.99 16.51 -11.22
N ILE A 285 0.33 17.60 -11.62
CA ILE A 285 -0.96 17.50 -12.30
C ILE A 285 -0.63 16.97 -13.69
N ALA A 286 -1.09 15.77 -14.04
CA ALA A 286 -1.05 15.32 -15.42
C ALA A 286 -1.73 16.41 -16.26
N SER A 287 -0.99 17.03 -17.19
CA SER A 287 -1.56 17.98 -18.12
C SER A 287 -2.69 17.26 -18.83
N THR A 288 -3.94 17.63 -18.51
CA THR A 288 -5.10 17.20 -19.27
C THR A 288 -4.82 17.54 -20.72
N ASN A 289 -4.62 16.52 -21.55
CA ASN A 289 -4.62 16.69 -23.00
C ASN A 289 -5.97 17.33 -23.34
N GLN A 290 -5.95 18.63 -23.63
CA GLN A 290 -7.05 19.35 -24.26
C GLN A 290 -7.28 18.81 -25.67
#